data_AF-A0A956G0P3-F1
#
_entry.id   AF-A0A956G0P3-F1
#
_cell.length_a   1.000
_cell.length_b   1.000
_cell.length_c   1.000
_cell.angle_alpha   90.00
_cell.angle_beta   90.00
_cell.angle_gamma   90.00
#
_symmetry.space_group_name_H-M   'P 1'
#
loop_
_entity.id
_entity.type
_entity.pdbx_description
1 polymer ?
#
loop_
_entity_poly.entity_id
_entity_poly.type
_entity_poly.pdbx_seq_one_letter_code
_entity_poly.pdbx_strand_id
1 'polypeptide(L)'
;MDRLVDRVDGKRARAGLHSWPTGLLAAPLLVMATACSGGGGDGSEAGTGESATTGSASDSAATEGSATATATETGTTGDTGDTGDTGDTGETGTTGDTGDEPSGNELNQDALFTCNDMPALPPGDVRLIDRYEWTRNVGSWTGSNLSRNPLYARPDHRYSTYSEGESLDPSVLSLYLDVVVDAGAPWTRGKYEGGRLRTVWEDPETLCFINDAAPTPECVRYFARRYLERGSLYRPATEAQVDALYDFAQDTLADEMGGDRNVTIKKVAAAAWMSSAALLRPELGAGEADEHGRLRLGDWELAQAITYALTRTPPAVPSVNRSFNAGFSKGDVDGDLGGFLQAASDGSIKDPEVVADLVREYIGGLDEERRDLVLEPGDERNWETRGEYWMAFGVRDFFREWLDYGDLAAQPPKVEVSSTSAWTGFAVDNSYQNTITGSYGYENTQVTQLDDVIARVLAGDKDVFHTLLTTRMFYTPATAGYQEGESSIWKSTSEMNKVYNVDQVTPKTRADRWIELPMNERAGVLTHPAWLGAHSLSFENDPNLVHRGKWIREELLCQ
;
A
#
# COMPACT_ATOMS: atom_id res chain seq x y z
N MET A 1 -6.76 10.71 -37.53
CA MET A 1 -5.58 9.82 -37.48
C MET A 1 -5.75 8.68 -38.48
N ASP A 2 -6.03 9.02 -39.74
CA ASP A 2 -6.04 8.10 -40.86
C ASP A 2 -4.74 8.32 -41.65
N ARG A 3 -3.82 7.36 -41.55
CA ARG A 3 -2.60 7.11 -42.34
C ARG A 3 -1.47 6.64 -41.44
N LEU A 4 -1.55 5.38 -41.01
CA LEU A 4 -0.38 4.55 -40.64
C LEU A 4 -0.80 3.06 -40.53
N VAL A 5 -1.60 2.61 -41.51
CA VAL A 5 -1.93 1.19 -41.71
C VAL A 5 -1.66 0.89 -43.17
N ASP A 6 -0.44 0.43 -43.47
CA ASP A 6 -0.14 -0.43 -44.62
C ASP A 6 1.33 -0.86 -44.62
N ARG A 7 1.55 -2.18 -44.84
CA ARG A 7 2.77 -3.00 -44.69
C ARG A 7 2.96 -3.52 -43.26
N VAL A 8 2.80 -4.80 -42.96
CA VAL A 8 3.12 -6.00 -43.73
C VAL A 8 2.16 -7.12 -43.32
N ASP A 9 1.47 -7.71 -44.28
CA ASP A 9 0.68 -8.91 -44.09
C ASP A 9 1.11 -9.95 -45.13
N GLY A 10 1.39 -11.19 -44.71
CA GLY A 10 1.67 -12.26 -45.66
C GLY A 10 2.37 -13.55 -45.17
N LYS A 11 1.55 -14.49 -44.68
CA LYS A 11 1.68 -15.99 -44.73
C LYS A 11 2.64 -16.63 -43.70
N ARG A 12 2.25 -17.59 -42.84
CA ARG A 12 1.52 -18.85 -43.05
C ARG A 12 1.37 -19.61 -41.70
N ALA A 13 0.31 -20.39 -41.55
CA ALA A 13 0.01 -21.22 -40.38
C ALA A 13 0.77 -22.57 -40.33
N ARG A 14 1.08 -23.07 -39.11
CA ARG A 14 0.84 -24.45 -38.62
C ARG A 14 1.36 -24.66 -37.18
N ALA A 15 0.63 -25.48 -36.43
CA ALA A 15 0.82 -25.89 -35.03
C ALA A 15 2.10 -26.72 -34.76
N GLY A 16 2.57 -26.69 -33.51
CA GLY A 16 3.53 -27.66 -32.96
C GLY A 16 4.22 -27.19 -31.67
N LEU A 17 4.24 -28.05 -30.66
CA LEU A 17 4.90 -27.92 -29.36
C LEU A 17 6.41 -27.60 -29.42
N HIS A 18 6.90 -27.07 -28.29
CA HIS A 18 8.26 -27.05 -27.75
C HIS A 18 9.17 -25.81 -27.93
N SER A 19 9.76 -25.47 -26.77
CA SER A 19 11.01 -24.74 -26.51
C SER A 19 11.10 -23.29 -26.97
N TRP A 20 11.13 -22.38 -25.99
CA TRP A 20 11.46 -20.97 -26.18
C TRP A 20 12.98 -20.80 -26.22
N PRO A 21 13.56 -20.07 -27.18
CA PRO A 21 14.95 -19.67 -27.13
C PRO A 21 15.11 -18.36 -26.35
N THR A 22 16.12 -18.35 -25.49
CA THR A 22 16.77 -17.18 -24.91
C THR A 22 17.23 -16.22 -26.00
N GLY A 23 16.95 -14.92 -25.84
CA GLY A 23 17.44 -13.90 -26.76
C GLY A 23 16.95 -12.48 -26.46
N LEU A 24 17.82 -11.72 -25.80
CA LEU A 24 17.95 -10.26 -25.76
C LEU A 24 16.67 -9.40 -25.80
N LEU A 25 16.38 -8.76 -24.66
CA LEU A 25 16.16 -7.30 -24.53
C LEU A 25 16.04 -7.00 -23.03
N ALA A 26 17.17 -6.63 -22.42
CA ALA A 26 17.22 -6.11 -21.06
C ALA A 26 17.41 -4.59 -21.14
N ALA A 27 16.47 -3.83 -20.58
CA ALA A 27 16.64 -2.43 -20.19
C ALA A 27 15.81 -2.19 -18.91
N PRO A 28 16.29 -1.40 -17.94
CA PRO A 28 15.88 -1.54 -16.55
C PRO A 28 14.67 -0.65 -16.19
N LEU A 29 13.69 -1.25 -15.52
CA LEU A 29 12.81 -0.55 -14.58
C LEU A 29 13.61 -0.30 -13.30
N LEU A 30 14.27 0.85 -13.17
CA LEU A 30 14.69 1.38 -11.87
C LEU A 30 15.10 2.86 -11.93
N VAL A 31 14.23 3.77 -12.36
CA VAL A 31 14.32 5.20 -12.02
C VAL A 31 12.93 5.81 -12.13
N MET A 32 12.33 6.22 -11.00
CA MET A 32 11.50 7.42 -10.89
C MET A 32 11.02 7.58 -9.43
N ALA A 33 11.85 8.26 -8.65
CA ALA A 33 11.42 9.00 -7.47
C ALA A 33 12.35 10.21 -7.35
N THR A 34 12.17 11.17 -8.26
CA THR A 34 12.72 12.52 -8.13
C THR A 34 11.57 13.47 -8.37
N ALA A 35 10.86 13.79 -7.30
CA ALA A 35 10.03 14.98 -7.26
C ALA A 35 10.96 16.18 -7.05
N CYS A 36 10.88 17.15 -7.94
CA CYS A 36 11.57 18.44 -7.79
C CYS A 36 11.13 19.10 -6.48
N SER A 37 12.00 19.13 -5.46
CA SER A 37 11.79 19.97 -4.29
C SER A 37 12.38 21.36 -4.59
N GLY A 38 11.51 22.37 -4.57
CA GLY A 38 11.91 23.77 -4.69
C GLY A 38 12.80 24.16 -3.51
N GLY A 39 13.98 24.71 -3.80
CA GLY A 39 14.91 25.20 -2.80
C GLY A 39 14.36 26.39 -2.00
N GLY A 40 14.53 26.34 -0.69
CA GLY A 40 14.39 27.47 0.23
C GLY A 40 15.56 27.45 1.21
N GLY A 41 16.41 28.48 1.16
CA GLY A 41 17.70 28.54 1.85
C GLY A 41 17.67 28.97 3.33
N ASP A 42 18.76 28.58 3.99
CA ASP A 42 19.46 29.13 5.16
C ASP A 42 18.75 30.06 6.17
N GLY A 43 18.78 29.60 7.44
CA GLY A 43 19.52 30.32 8.48
C GLY A 43 18.75 31.13 9.54
N SER A 44 18.82 30.63 10.78
CA SER A 44 19.13 31.35 12.03
C SER A 44 18.07 31.51 13.14
N GLU A 45 18.59 31.23 14.34
CA GLU A 45 18.32 31.78 15.68
C GLU A 45 17.29 31.17 16.63
N ALA A 46 17.81 30.87 17.82
CA ALA A 46 17.17 30.36 19.01
C ALA A 46 16.29 31.43 19.67
N GLY A 47 15.14 31.00 20.19
CA GLY A 47 14.27 31.80 21.04
C GLY A 47 13.55 30.92 22.06
N THR A 48 13.97 31.00 23.31
CA THR A 48 13.33 30.46 24.50
C THR A 48 11.90 31.00 24.68
N GLY A 49 10.95 30.13 25.03
CA GLY A 49 9.61 30.53 25.46
C GLY A 49 8.88 29.41 26.19
N GLU A 50 8.61 29.62 27.49
CA GLU A 50 7.98 28.72 28.44
C GLU A 50 6.52 28.33 28.13
N SER A 51 6.23 27.04 28.37
CA SER A 51 5.05 26.45 29.03
C SER A 51 3.76 27.27 29.19
N ALA A 52 2.65 26.69 28.71
CA ALA A 52 1.40 26.65 29.47
C ALA A 52 0.58 25.38 29.11
N THR A 53 0.62 24.42 30.02
CA THR A 53 -0.31 23.30 30.18
C THR A 53 -1.74 23.75 30.47
N THR A 54 -2.74 23.09 29.87
CA THR A 54 -3.94 22.60 30.58
C THR A 54 -4.47 21.36 29.86
N GLY A 55 -4.38 20.20 30.53
CA GLY A 55 -5.06 18.98 30.10
C GLY A 55 -6.52 18.94 30.56
N SER A 56 -7.29 18.02 29.98
CA SER A 56 -7.84 16.90 30.75
C SER A 56 -8.49 15.89 29.80
N ALA A 57 -8.18 14.62 30.05
CA ALA A 57 -8.87 13.45 29.54
C ALA A 57 -10.33 13.37 30.04
N SER A 58 -11.20 12.70 29.28
CA SER A 58 -11.71 11.35 29.60
C SER A 58 -13.00 11.01 28.83
N ASP A 59 -12.94 9.91 28.09
CA ASP A 59 -13.87 8.79 28.00
C ASP A 59 -15.41 8.92 28.11
N SER A 60 -16.05 8.20 27.17
CA SER A 60 -17.08 7.16 27.35
C SER A 60 -18.54 7.40 26.91
N ALA A 61 -18.96 6.46 26.05
CA ALA A 61 -20.23 5.72 25.99
C ALA A 61 -21.57 6.42 25.62
N ALA A 62 -22.07 6.00 24.45
CA ALA A 62 -23.44 5.59 24.09
C ALA A 62 -24.66 6.19 24.83
N THR A 63 -25.66 6.65 24.08
CA THR A 63 -26.93 5.93 23.76
C THR A 63 -27.96 6.90 23.15
N GLU A 64 -28.82 6.35 22.30
CA GLU A 64 -29.97 6.88 21.56
C GLU A 64 -30.88 7.91 22.28
N GLY A 65 -31.47 8.81 21.49
CA GLY A 65 -32.56 9.69 21.93
C GLY A 65 -33.15 10.54 20.81
N SER A 66 -34.21 10.04 20.19
CA SER A 66 -35.12 10.76 19.28
C SER A 66 -35.77 11.97 19.96
N ALA A 67 -35.79 13.14 19.31
CA ALA A 67 -36.91 14.09 19.39
C ALA A 67 -36.83 15.20 18.32
N THR A 68 -37.94 15.28 17.60
CA THR A 68 -38.42 16.30 16.67
C THR A 68 -38.38 17.73 17.23
N ALA A 69 -38.03 18.72 16.39
CA ALA A 69 -38.52 20.09 16.56
C ALA A 69 -38.58 20.83 15.21
N THR A 70 -39.83 21.07 14.80
CA THR A 70 -40.28 21.92 13.69
C THR A 70 -39.99 23.39 13.98
N ALA A 71 -39.53 24.16 12.99
CA ALA A 71 -39.74 25.61 12.93
C ALA A 71 -39.86 26.07 11.47
N THR A 72 -41.07 26.49 11.14
CA THR A 72 -41.53 27.16 9.92
C THR A 72 -41.21 28.65 10.01
N GLU A 73 -40.91 29.31 8.88
CA GLU A 73 -41.41 30.63 8.41
C GLU A 73 -40.57 31.10 7.21
N THR A 74 -41.07 30.97 5.97
CA THR A 74 -41.82 31.96 5.17
C THR A 74 -41.03 33.19 4.70
N GLY A 75 -40.89 33.32 3.38
CA GLY A 75 -40.42 34.53 2.69
C GLY A 75 -40.55 34.38 1.17
N THR A 76 -41.53 35.08 0.61
CA THR A 76 -42.13 34.96 -0.74
C THR A 76 -41.36 35.65 -1.88
N THR A 77 -41.33 34.98 -3.04
CA THR A 77 -41.51 35.42 -4.45
C THR A 77 -41.09 36.83 -4.90
N GLY A 78 -40.32 36.89 -5.99
CA GLY A 78 -40.21 38.03 -6.91
C GLY A 78 -39.60 37.59 -8.25
N ASP A 79 -40.30 37.87 -9.35
CA ASP A 79 -40.16 37.28 -10.69
C ASP A 79 -39.58 38.28 -11.70
N THR A 80 -39.05 37.77 -12.82
CA THR A 80 -38.79 38.40 -14.13
C THR A 80 -37.68 39.47 -14.33
N GLY A 81 -36.88 39.31 -15.40
CA GLY A 81 -36.29 40.45 -16.14
C GLY A 81 -34.95 40.19 -16.83
N ASP A 82 -35.00 39.91 -18.13
CA ASP A 82 -33.88 39.76 -19.07
C ASP A 82 -33.28 41.12 -19.52
N THR A 83 -32.19 41.06 -20.29
CA THR A 83 -31.50 42.10 -21.13
C THR A 83 -30.16 42.69 -20.65
N GLY A 84 -29.06 42.23 -21.28
CA GLY A 84 -28.36 43.03 -22.29
C GLY A 84 -27.25 44.02 -21.89
N ASP A 85 -26.04 43.69 -22.34
CA ASP A 85 -24.97 44.53 -22.94
C ASP A 85 -24.22 45.64 -22.16
N THR A 86 -22.91 45.38 -22.05
CA THR A 86 -21.75 46.26 -22.28
C THR A 86 -21.67 47.64 -21.59
N GLY A 87 -20.60 47.86 -20.82
CA GLY A 87 -20.19 49.21 -20.43
C GLY A 87 -19.03 49.28 -19.45
N ASP A 88 -17.84 49.46 -20.01
CA ASP A 88 -16.64 50.15 -19.50
C ASP A 88 -15.91 49.72 -18.21
N THR A 89 -14.67 49.33 -18.49
CA THR A 89 -13.50 49.17 -17.62
C THR A 89 -13.09 50.48 -16.96
N GLY A 90 -13.04 50.48 -15.62
CA GLY A 90 -12.28 51.44 -14.83
C GLY A 90 -10.82 51.01 -14.70
N GLU A 91 -9.93 51.99 -14.79
CA GLU A 91 -8.49 51.90 -15.04
C GLU A 91 -7.68 50.98 -14.10
N THR A 92 -6.79 50.25 -14.74
CA THR A 92 -5.76 49.38 -14.19
C THR A 92 -4.65 50.18 -13.50
N GLY A 93 -4.38 49.84 -12.24
CA GLY A 93 -3.07 50.07 -11.65
C GLY A 93 -2.04 49.17 -12.33
N THR A 94 -0.88 49.73 -12.64
CA THR A 94 0.26 49.11 -13.33
C THR A 94 0.66 47.76 -12.73
N THR A 95 0.27 46.67 -13.39
CA THR A 95 0.98 45.38 -13.28
C THR A 95 2.24 45.47 -14.13
N GLY A 96 3.37 45.16 -13.50
CA GLY A 96 4.62 44.97 -14.20
C GLY A 96 4.46 43.88 -15.26
N ASP A 97 5.28 44.02 -16.29
CA ASP A 97 5.50 43.09 -17.40
C ASP A 97 5.69 41.66 -16.89
N THR A 98 4.60 40.91 -16.75
CA THR A 98 4.63 39.45 -16.63
C THR A 98 4.69 38.94 -18.06
N GLY A 99 5.90 38.63 -18.53
CA GLY A 99 6.08 37.91 -19.77
C GLY A 99 5.14 36.72 -19.78
N ASP A 100 4.28 36.65 -20.79
CA ASP A 100 3.27 35.62 -20.94
C ASP A 100 3.92 34.24 -20.74
N GLU A 101 3.48 33.51 -19.71
CA GLU A 101 3.83 32.10 -19.59
C GLU A 101 3.31 31.39 -20.84
N PRO A 102 4.18 30.68 -21.58
CA PRO A 102 3.78 30.04 -22.82
C PRO A 102 2.65 29.04 -22.55
N SER A 103 1.70 29.00 -23.47
CA SER A 103 0.65 27.99 -23.49
C SER A 103 1.29 26.60 -23.39
N GLY A 104 0.69 25.66 -22.65
CA GLY A 104 1.26 24.31 -22.47
C GLY A 104 1.55 23.55 -23.78
N ASN A 105 0.97 23.98 -24.91
CA ASN A 105 1.25 23.45 -26.25
C ASN A 105 2.50 24.07 -26.92
N GLU A 106 3.04 25.14 -26.36
CA GLU A 106 4.25 25.85 -26.82
C GLU A 106 5.50 25.43 -26.03
N LEU A 107 5.32 24.64 -24.96
CA LEU A 107 6.42 23.99 -24.26
C LEU A 107 7.08 22.93 -25.15
N ASN A 108 8.41 22.94 -25.17
CA ASN A 108 9.19 21.94 -25.89
C ASN A 108 9.02 20.57 -25.22
N GLN A 109 8.18 19.73 -25.82
CA GLN A 109 7.76 18.44 -25.27
C GLN A 109 8.92 17.46 -25.06
N ASP A 110 9.97 17.58 -25.88
CA ASP A 110 11.16 16.70 -25.80
C ASP A 110 12.02 17.03 -24.57
N ALA A 111 11.88 18.25 -24.02
CA ALA A 111 12.61 18.70 -22.84
C ALA A 111 11.89 18.41 -21.51
N LEU A 112 10.59 18.09 -21.55
CA LEU A 112 9.76 17.89 -20.35
C LEU A 112 10.15 16.64 -19.54
N PHE A 113 10.92 15.73 -20.14
CA PHE A 113 11.36 14.48 -19.49
C PHE A 113 12.88 14.34 -19.44
N THR A 114 13.63 15.42 -19.68
CA THR A 114 15.10 15.41 -19.57
C THR A 114 15.52 16.00 -18.24
N CYS A 115 15.93 15.15 -17.30
CA CYS A 115 16.55 15.60 -16.05
C CYS A 115 17.95 16.15 -16.37
N ASN A 116 18.08 17.49 -16.44
CA ASN A 116 19.36 18.17 -16.69
C ASN A 116 20.10 18.56 -15.40
N ASP A 117 19.48 18.34 -14.24
CA ASP A 117 20.05 18.66 -12.94
C ASP A 117 20.97 17.56 -12.43
N MET A 118 21.92 17.96 -11.57
CA MET A 118 22.75 17.04 -10.80
C MET A 118 21.85 16.01 -10.10
N PRO A 119 22.18 14.71 -10.14
CA PRO A 119 21.41 13.71 -9.41
C PRO A 119 21.33 14.14 -7.94
N ALA A 120 20.11 14.20 -7.40
CA ALA A 120 19.87 14.52 -6.01
C ALA A 120 20.74 13.61 -5.12
N LEU A 121 21.22 14.17 -4.00
CA LEU A 121 21.81 13.33 -2.95
C LEU A 121 20.77 12.27 -2.57
N PRO A 122 21.18 11.00 -2.38
CA PRO A 122 20.24 10.01 -1.91
C PRO A 122 19.65 10.47 -0.57
N PRO A 123 18.40 10.06 -0.27
CA PRO A 123 17.76 10.29 1.01
C PRO A 123 18.64 9.88 2.19
N GLY A 124 18.28 10.36 3.38
CA GLY A 124 19.02 10.11 4.61
C GLY A 124 19.48 8.65 4.79
N ASP A 125 20.72 8.48 5.23
CA ASP A 125 21.44 7.20 5.26
C ASP A 125 20.87 6.16 6.26
N VAL A 126 19.80 6.52 6.97
CA VAL A 126 19.13 5.69 7.97
C VAL A 126 17.63 6.00 7.96
N ARG A 127 16.79 4.97 7.83
CA ARG A 127 15.33 5.11 7.75
C ARG A 127 14.63 4.49 8.95
N LEU A 128 13.69 5.24 9.53
CA LEU A 128 12.73 4.66 10.47
C LEU A 128 11.80 3.72 9.72
N ILE A 129 11.63 2.50 10.24
CA ILE A 129 10.64 1.57 9.69
C ILE A 129 9.23 2.11 9.89
N ASP A 130 8.38 1.93 8.89
CA ASP A 130 7.00 2.36 8.99
C ASP A 130 6.13 1.36 9.75
N ARG A 131 4.90 1.79 10.03
CA ARG A 131 3.86 1.01 10.69
C ARG A 131 3.61 -0.34 10.04
N TYR A 132 3.58 -0.42 8.72
CA TYR A 132 3.28 -1.64 7.99
C TYR A 132 4.44 -2.62 8.08
N GLU A 133 5.67 -2.14 7.87
CA GLU A 133 6.90 -2.91 8.03
C GLU A 133 7.02 -3.45 9.45
N TRP A 134 6.87 -2.60 10.48
CA TRP A 134 6.90 -3.06 11.87
C TRP A 134 5.83 -4.12 12.16
N THR A 135 4.59 -3.88 11.73
CA THR A 135 3.47 -4.82 11.93
C THR A 135 3.75 -6.19 11.34
N ARG A 136 4.33 -6.23 10.14
CA ARG A 136 4.66 -7.47 9.43
C ARG A 136 5.86 -8.16 10.07
N ASN A 137 6.88 -7.40 10.46
CA ASN A 137 8.08 -7.91 11.12
C ASN A 137 7.76 -8.60 12.45
N VAL A 138 6.93 -8.00 13.30
CA VAL A 138 6.55 -8.66 14.56
C VAL A 138 5.69 -9.92 14.36
N GLY A 139 5.27 -10.24 13.13
CA GLY A 139 4.45 -11.40 12.84
C GLY A 139 2.95 -11.13 12.90
N SER A 140 2.55 -9.87 12.71
CA SER A 140 1.15 -9.44 12.74
C SER A 140 0.68 -8.98 11.35
N TRP A 141 -0.53 -8.44 11.30
CA TRP A 141 -1.19 -7.96 10.09
C TRP A 141 -2.07 -6.77 10.40
N THR A 142 -2.44 -6.02 9.35
CA THR A 142 -3.28 -4.82 9.46
C THR A 142 -4.61 -5.17 10.16
N GLY A 143 -5.13 -4.28 11.00
CA GLY A 143 -6.36 -4.48 11.77
C GLY A 143 -6.19 -5.16 13.13
N SER A 144 -5.02 -5.76 13.43
CA SER A 144 -4.67 -6.20 14.79
C SER A 144 -4.37 -5.02 15.72
N ASN A 145 -4.30 -5.25 17.03
CA ASN A 145 -3.85 -4.22 17.98
C ASN A 145 -2.41 -3.78 17.70
N LEU A 146 -1.51 -4.71 17.34
CA LEU A 146 -0.13 -4.42 16.97
C LEU A 146 -0.06 -3.55 15.70
N SER A 147 -1.02 -3.71 14.80
CA SER A 147 -1.11 -2.81 13.65
C SER A 147 -1.42 -1.38 14.05
N ARG A 148 -1.88 -1.05 15.27
CA ARG A 148 -2.16 0.33 15.69
C ARG A 148 -0.96 1.05 16.32
N ASN A 149 0.25 0.55 16.06
CA ASN A 149 1.49 1.19 16.49
C ASN A 149 1.63 2.63 15.94
N PRO A 150 2.42 3.50 16.59
CA PRO A 150 2.47 4.93 16.27
C PRO A 150 3.44 5.29 15.12
N LEU A 151 3.99 4.32 14.38
CA LEU A 151 5.01 4.55 13.33
C LEU A 151 4.38 4.98 11.99
N TYR A 152 3.44 5.93 12.02
CA TYR A 152 2.80 6.44 10.82
C TYR A 152 3.77 7.30 10.02
N ALA A 153 3.75 7.15 8.69
CA ALA A 153 4.31 8.16 7.83
C ALA A 153 3.58 9.50 8.08
N ARG A 154 4.32 10.60 8.11
CA ARG A 154 3.71 11.91 8.32
C ARG A 154 2.79 12.30 7.15
N PRO A 155 1.68 13.02 7.43
CA PRO A 155 0.72 13.42 6.39
C PRO A 155 1.27 14.40 5.34
N ASP A 156 2.40 15.06 5.59
CA ASP A 156 3.05 15.97 4.64
C ASP A 156 3.92 15.23 3.61
N HIS A 157 4.17 13.93 3.80
CA HIS A 157 4.83 13.12 2.78
C HIS A 157 3.89 12.85 1.60
N ARG A 158 4.40 13.09 0.38
CA ARG A 158 3.66 12.79 -0.86
C ARG A 158 3.43 11.28 -1.05
N TYR A 159 4.38 10.46 -0.60
CA TYR A 159 4.31 9.00 -0.69
C TYR A 159 4.72 8.40 0.65
N SER A 160 3.85 7.58 1.27
CA SER A 160 4.21 6.85 2.50
C SER A 160 5.21 5.73 2.23
N THR A 161 5.27 5.29 0.96
CA THR A 161 6.23 4.29 0.48
C THR A 161 7.67 4.82 0.36
N TYR A 162 7.85 6.13 0.51
CA TYR A 162 9.17 6.78 0.47
C TYR A 162 9.21 8.04 1.34
N SER A 163 9.04 7.88 2.66
CA SER A 163 9.18 8.97 3.62
C SER A 163 10.64 9.29 3.95
N GLU A 164 10.91 10.55 4.24
CA GLU A 164 12.22 11.09 4.63
C GLU A 164 12.09 11.96 5.87
N GLY A 165 13.15 12.04 6.70
CA GLY A 165 13.13 12.91 7.89
C GLY A 165 12.22 12.42 9.02
N GLU A 166 11.81 11.15 8.98
CA GLU A 166 11.06 10.51 10.05
C GLU A 166 11.92 10.31 11.29
N SER A 167 11.32 10.54 12.46
CA SER A 167 12.02 10.46 13.75
C SER A 167 11.07 10.09 14.87
N LEU A 168 11.57 9.37 15.87
CA LEU A 168 10.83 9.09 17.10
C LEU A 168 10.91 10.29 18.05
N ASP A 169 9.92 11.18 17.98
CA ASP A 169 9.77 12.22 19.00
C ASP A 169 9.27 11.60 20.33
N PRO A 170 9.39 12.31 21.46
CA PRO A 170 9.03 11.77 22.77
C PRO A 170 7.58 11.26 22.88
N SER A 171 6.63 11.83 22.14
CA SER A 171 5.23 11.41 22.14
C SER A 171 5.04 10.09 21.41
N VAL A 172 5.64 9.95 20.22
CA VAL A 172 5.65 8.70 19.44
C VAL A 172 6.38 7.60 20.22
N LEU A 173 7.51 7.92 20.85
CA LEU A 173 8.24 6.96 21.68
C LEU A 173 7.41 6.47 22.87
N SER A 174 6.68 7.37 23.55
CA SER A 174 5.79 6.98 24.65
C SER A 174 4.72 5.99 24.19
N LEU A 175 4.05 6.29 23.07
CA LEU A 175 3.05 5.39 22.48
C LEU A 175 3.66 4.07 22.01
N TYR A 176 4.90 4.10 21.53
CA TYR A 176 5.60 2.92 21.06
C TYR A 176 5.91 1.97 22.23
N LEU A 177 6.35 2.52 23.37
CA LEU A 177 6.62 1.74 24.58
C LEU A 177 5.37 1.04 25.14
N ASP A 178 4.17 1.57 24.90
CA ASP A 178 2.91 0.91 25.27
C ASP A 178 2.61 -0.31 24.38
N VAL A 179 3.09 -0.33 23.13
CA VAL A 179 2.79 -1.39 22.15
C VAL A 179 3.91 -2.43 22.05
N VAL A 180 5.17 -2.03 22.26
CA VAL A 180 6.35 -2.87 22.00
C VAL A 180 6.38 -4.16 22.83
N VAL A 181 5.76 -4.17 24.01
CA VAL A 181 5.68 -5.36 24.88
C VAL A 181 4.98 -6.54 24.18
N ASP A 182 4.01 -6.26 23.30
CA ASP A 182 3.29 -7.29 22.57
C ASP A 182 3.98 -7.73 21.27
N ALA A 183 5.12 -7.14 20.89
CA ALA A 183 5.92 -7.58 19.74
C ALA A 183 6.39 -9.05 19.86
N GLY A 184 6.49 -9.57 21.09
CA GLY A 184 6.81 -10.96 21.35
C GLY A 184 5.62 -11.91 21.31
N ALA A 185 4.37 -11.43 21.24
CA ALA A 185 3.20 -12.31 21.31
C ALA A 185 3.18 -13.38 20.21
N PRO A 186 3.48 -13.07 18.93
CA PRO A 186 3.57 -14.09 17.87
C PRO A 186 4.69 -15.13 18.07
N TRP A 187 5.68 -14.82 18.90
CA TRP A 187 6.81 -15.69 19.25
C TRP A 187 6.53 -16.67 20.41
N THR A 188 5.29 -16.69 20.92
CA THR A 188 4.85 -17.55 22.03
C THR A 188 4.03 -18.77 21.57
N ARG A 189 3.87 -19.76 22.46
CA ARG A 189 2.94 -20.90 22.24
C ARG A 189 1.71 -20.74 23.15
N GLY A 190 0.58 -20.30 22.58
CA GLY A 190 -0.68 -20.05 23.30
C GLY A 190 -1.95 -20.45 22.53
N LYS A 191 -3.12 -20.39 23.20
CA LYS A 191 -4.42 -20.72 22.60
C LYS A 191 -4.86 -19.61 21.63
N TYR A 192 -4.92 -19.96 20.35
CA TYR A 192 -5.78 -19.43 19.26
C TYR A 192 -5.87 -17.91 19.00
N GLU A 193 -5.20 -17.05 19.75
CA GLU A 193 -5.15 -15.63 19.43
C GLU A 193 -4.14 -15.44 18.29
N GLY A 194 -4.60 -14.82 17.20
CA GLY A 194 -3.97 -14.84 15.88
C GLY A 194 -2.49 -14.42 15.86
N GLY A 195 -1.73 -14.95 14.89
CA GLY A 195 -0.30 -14.62 14.72
C GLY A 195 0.63 -15.81 14.91
N ARG A 196 0.24 -17.02 14.51
CA ARG A 196 1.13 -18.18 14.66
C ARG A 196 2.27 -18.06 13.66
N LEU A 197 3.51 -17.95 14.15
CA LEU A 197 4.69 -17.94 13.30
C LEU A 197 5.14 -19.35 12.96
N ARG A 198 5.35 -19.63 11.69
CA ARG A 198 5.82 -20.94 11.24
C ARG A 198 7.11 -21.33 11.94
N THR A 199 8.04 -20.39 12.09
CA THR A 199 9.29 -20.53 12.85
C THR A 199 9.06 -21.08 14.28
N VAL A 200 8.11 -20.53 15.04
CA VAL A 200 7.84 -20.94 16.44
C VAL A 200 7.25 -22.35 16.54
N TRP A 201 6.59 -22.81 15.50
CA TRP A 201 5.92 -24.11 15.47
C TRP A 201 6.78 -25.21 14.85
N GLU A 202 7.57 -24.87 13.83
CA GLU A 202 8.27 -25.82 12.98
C GLU A 202 9.80 -25.80 13.16
N ASP A 203 10.40 -24.76 13.76
CA ASP A 203 11.83 -24.76 14.10
C ASP A 203 12.05 -25.50 15.43
N PRO A 204 12.58 -26.74 15.42
CA PRO A 204 12.75 -27.53 16.63
C PRO A 204 13.76 -26.92 17.61
N GLU A 205 14.70 -26.11 17.14
CA GLU A 205 15.78 -25.54 17.96
C GLU A 205 15.28 -24.36 18.80
N THR A 206 14.19 -23.69 18.41
CA THR A 206 13.53 -22.69 19.26
C THR A 206 12.73 -23.31 20.40
N LEU A 207 12.36 -24.59 20.29
CA LEU A 207 11.35 -25.20 21.16
C LEU A 207 11.82 -25.44 22.58
N CYS A 208 13.12 -25.66 22.78
CA CYS A 208 13.66 -25.79 24.13
C CYS A 208 13.50 -24.46 24.91
N PHE A 209 13.65 -23.31 24.27
CA PHE A 209 13.47 -22.00 24.92
C PHE A 209 12.00 -21.73 25.20
N ILE A 210 11.09 -22.28 24.40
CA ILE A 210 9.66 -22.03 24.57
C ILE A 210 9.02 -23.01 25.56
N ASN A 211 9.46 -24.29 25.59
CA ASN A 211 8.75 -25.35 26.32
C ASN A 211 9.50 -25.86 27.55
N ASP A 212 10.84 -25.78 27.59
CA ASP A 212 11.58 -26.36 28.70
C ASP A 212 11.50 -25.46 29.92
N ALA A 213 11.21 -26.05 31.09
CA ALA A 213 11.19 -25.32 32.35
C ALA A 213 12.54 -24.67 32.67
N ALA A 214 13.64 -25.29 32.23
CA ALA A 214 15.00 -24.77 32.36
C ALA A 214 15.77 -25.01 31.04
N PRO A 215 15.73 -24.07 30.08
CA PRO A 215 16.45 -24.21 28.81
C PRO A 215 17.97 -24.18 29.04
N THR A 216 18.73 -24.88 28.19
CA THR A 216 20.19 -24.87 28.27
C THR A 216 20.77 -23.53 27.78
N PRO A 217 21.99 -23.15 28.18
CA PRO A 217 22.66 -21.95 27.66
C PRO A 217 22.71 -21.90 26.12
N GLU A 218 22.96 -23.04 25.47
CA GLU A 218 23.01 -23.14 24.01
C GLU A 218 21.64 -22.85 23.39
N CYS A 219 20.58 -23.36 24.01
CA CYS A 219 19.22 -23.12 23.60
C CYS A 219 18.83 -21.63 23.70
N VAL A 220 19.15 -20.99 24.82
CA VAL A 220 18.88 -19.55 25.03
C VAL A 220 19.65 -18.72 24.00
N ARG A 221 20.92 -19.07 23.73
CA ARG A 221 21.73 -18.38 22.71
C ARG A 221 21.16 -18.57 21.30
N TYR A 222 20.71 -19.78 20.96
CA TYR A 222 20.05 -20.03 19.69
C TYR A 222 18.78 -19.19 19.55
N PHE A 223 17.91 -19.20 20.56
CA PHE A 223 16.69 -18.38 20.53
C PHE A 223 16.99 -16.90 20.39
N ALA A 224 17.95 -16.36 21.15
CA ALA A 224 18.35 -14.95 21.06
C ALA A 224 18.83 -14.58 19.65
N ARG A 225 19.71 -15.40 19.04
CA ARG A 225 20.16 -15.19 17.66
C ARG A 225 18.99 -15.29 16.67
N ARG A 226 18.18 -16.35 16.77
CA ARG A 226 17.04 -16.58 15.88
C ARG A 226 16.05 -15.43 15.93
N TYR A 227 15.75 -14.92 17.12
CA TYR A 227 14.88 -13.76 17.32
C TYR A 227 15.47 -12.48 16.71
N LEU A 228 16.77 -12.24 16.89
CA LEU A 228 17.43 -11.10 16.25
C LEU A 228 17.35 -11.20 14.73
N GLU A 229 17.73 -12.33 14.15
CA GLU A 229 17.88 -12.48 12.70
C GLU A 229 16.56 -12.68 11.95
N ARG A 230 15.48 -13.09 12.63
CA ARG A 230 14.16 -13.39 12.02
C ARG A 230 12.96 -12.72 12.69
N GLY A 231 13.19 -11.96 13.77
CA GLY A 231 12.12 -11.31 14.54
C GLY A 231 12.31 -9.82 14.77
N SER A 232 13.49 -9.25 14.52
CA SER A 232 13.73 -7.82 14.74
C SER A 232 14.72 -7.16 13.77
N LEU A 233 15.82 -7.80 13.39
CA LEU A 233 16.87 -7.19 12.55
C LEU A 233 16.80 -7.59 11.08
N TYR A 234 16.36 -8.82 10.77
CA TYR A 234 16.29 -9.37 9.40
C TYR A 234 17.59 -9.27 8.60
N ARG A 235 18.69 -9.47 9.32
CA ARG A 235 20.07 -9.57 8.84
C ARG A 235 20.88 -10.32 9.91
N PRO A 236 22.08 -10.82 9.59
CA PRO A 236 22.98 -11.43 10.56
C PRO A 236 23.20 -10.52 11.75
N ALA A 237 23.02 -11.08 12.95
CA ALA A 237 23.30 -10.37 14.19
C ALA A 237 24.78 -10.49 14.52
N THR A 238 25.38 -9.38 14.96
CA THR A 238 26.76 -9.42 15.47
C THR A 238 26.81 -10.21 16.78
N GLU A 239 27.96 -10.81 17.11
CA GLU A 239 28.10 -11.53 18.39
C GLU A 239 27.77 -10.64 19.58
N ALA A 240 28.15 -9.36 19.55
CA ALA A 240 27.82 -8.42 20.62
C ALA A 240 26.30 -8.21 20.79
N GLN A 241 25.53 -8.16 19.70
CA GLN A 241 24.07 -8.08 19.76
C GLN A 241 23.46 -9.37 20.32
N VAL A 242 24.01 -10.53 19.93
CA VAL A 242 23.56 -11.83 20.43
C VAL A 242 23.89 -11.99 21.90
N ASP A 243 25.09 -11.63 22.33
CA ASP A 243 25.53 -11.67 23.73
C ASP A 243 24.64 -10.77 24.60
N ALA A 244 24.36 -9.54 24.15
CA ALA A 244 23.51 -8.61 24.90
C ALA A 244 22.08 -9.14 25.09
N LEU A 245 21.46 -9.70 24.04
CA LEU A 245 20.11 -10.27 24.16
C LEU A 245 20.11 -11.60 24.93
N TYR A 246 21.17 -12.40 24.78
CA TYR A 246 21.36 -13.64 25.53
C TYR A 246 21.47 -13.38 27.04
N ASP A 247 22.31 -12.44 27.45
CA ASP A 247 22.48 -12.07 28.86
C ASP A 247 21.16 -11.55 29.44
N PHE A 248 20.46 -10.67 28.71
CA PHE A 248 19.14 -10.19 29.12
C PHE A 248 18.09 -11.31 29.21
N ALA A 249 18.11 -12.28 28.28
CA ALA A 249 17.23 -13.43 28.31
C ALA A 249 17.51 -14.34 29.51
N GLN A 250 18.77 -14.53 29.88
CA GLN A 250 19.18 -15.30 31.06
C GLN A 250 18.70 -14.62 32.36
N ASP A 251 18.87 -13.31 32.47
CA ASP A 251 18.37 -12.54 33.62
C ASP A 251 16.84 -12.63 33.72
N THR A 252 16.14 -12.49 32.59
CA THR A 252 14.68 -12.61 32.55
C THR A 252 14.19 -14.01 32.91
N LEU A 253 14.92 -15.06 32.49
CA LEU A 253 14.65 -16.45 32.88
C LEU A 253 14.89 -16.70 34.37
N ALA A 254 15.91 -16.08 34.97
CA ALA A 254 16.16 -16.17 36.40
C ALA A 254 15.02 -15.54 37.21
N ASP A 255 14.46 -14.43 36.73
CA ASP A 255 13.30 -13.76 37.29
C ASP A 255 11.97 -14.53 37.07
N GLU A 256 11.96 -15.53 36.19
CA GLU A 256 10.74 -16.27 35.84
C GLU A 256 10.17 -17.01 37.06
N MET A 257 10.99 -17.55 37.98
CA MET A 257 10.60 -18.19 39.27
C MET A 257 9.23 -18.93 39.30
N GLY A 258 8.88 -19.71 38.26
CA GLY A 258 7.58 -20.42 38.15
C GLY A 258 6.43 -19.63 37.51
N GLY A 259 6.75 -18.51 36.87
CA GLY A 259 5.87 -17.65 36.09
C GLY A 259 5.65 -18.15 34.67
N ASP A 260 5.04 -17.31 33.84
CA ASP A 260 4.64 -17.66 32.48
C ASP A 260 5.77 -17.37 31.47
N ARG A 261 6.32 -18.42 30.84
CA ARG A 261 7.33 -18.32 29.77
C ARG A 261 6.92 -17.36 28.64
N ASN A 262 5.62 -17.21 28.38
CA ASN A 262 5.13 -16.25 27.38
C ASN A 262 5.44 -14.79 27.77
N VAL A 263 5.42 -14.47 29.06
CA VAL A 263 5.81 -13.15 29.58
C VAL A 263 7.31 -12.94 29.41
N THR A 264 8.12 -13.95 29.67
CA THR A 264 9.58 -13.93 29.44
C THR A 264 9.89 -13.66 27.96
N ILE A 265 9.27 -14.39 27.04
CA ILE A 265 9.43 -14.19 25.59
C ILE A 265 9.06 -12.76 25.19
N LYS A 266 7.93 -12.23 25.69
CA LYS A 266 7.49 -10.85 25.42
C LYS A 266 8.50 -9.80 25.90
N LYS A 267 9.10 -9.98 27.08
CA LYS A 267 10.15 -9.08 27.59
C LYS A 267 11.42 -9.11 26.73
N VAL A 268 11.88 -10.30 26.36
CA VAL A 268 13.06 -10.47 25.49
C VAL A 268 12.81 -9.83 24.12
N ALA A 269 11.65 -10.08 23.53
CA ALA A 269 11.21 -9.47 22.28
C ALA A 269 11.19 -7.93 22.36
N ALA A 270 10.57 -7.38 23.41
CA ALA A 270 10.51 -5.94 23.61
C ALA A 270 11.91 -5.32 23.73
N ALA A 271 12.84 -5.98 24.45
CA ALA A 271 14.22 -5.52 24.57
C ALA A 271 14.93 -5.44 23.19
N ALA A 272 14.74 -6.43 22.33
CA ALA A 272 15.29 -6.40 20.97
C ALA A 272 14.69 -5.26 20.13
N TRP A 273 13.37 -5.07 20.20
CA TRP A 273 12.65 -4.02 19.46
C TRP A 273 12.91 -2.60 19.99
N MET A 274 13.37 -2.43 21.23
CA MET A 274 13.84 -1.15 21.76
C MET A 274 15.23 -0.75 21.23
N SER A 275 15.91 -1.61 20.47
CA SER A 275 17.20 -1.27 19.88
C SER A 275 17.06 -0.39 18.64
N SER A 276 18.00 0.55 18.44
CA SER A 276 18.05 1.37 17.23
C SER A 276 18.18 0.51 15.97
N ALA A 277 18.90 -0.61 16.05
CA ALA A 277 19.10 -1.54 14.94
C ALA A 277 17.83 -2.28 14.49
N ALA A 278 16.81 -2.37 15.34
CA ALA A 278 15.51 -2.96 14.99
C ALA A 278 14.53 -1.93 14.41
N LEU A 279 14.61 -0.68 14.88
CA LEU A 279 13.73 0.41 14.44
C LEU A 279 14.24 1.15 13.20
N LEU A 280 15.52 1.04 12.91
CA LEU A 280 16.16 1.78 11.83
C LEU A 280 16.77 0.83 10.80
N ARG A 281 16.35 0.97 9.54
CA ARG A 281 17.00 0.34 8.39
C ARG A 281 18.18 1.20 7.94
N PRO A 282 19.42 0.68 8.00
CA PRO A 282 20.58 1.41 7.49
C PRO A 282 20.63 1.34 5.96
N GLU A 283 20.98 2.47 5.34
CA GLU A 283 21.28 2.64 3.92
C GLU A 283 22.64 3.34 3.78
N LEU A 284 23.62 2.93 4.61
CA LEU A 284 24.91 3.61 4.77
C LEU A 284 25.87 3.29 3.61
N GLY A 285 25.67 2.15 2.95
CA GLY A 285 26.58 1.66 1.94
C GLY A 285 27.83 1.01 2.51
N ALA A 286 28.52 0.27 1.64
CA ALA A 286 29.74 -0.44 1.96
C ALA A 286 30.72 -0.43 0.78
N GLY A 287 32.00 -0.63 1.08
CA GLY A 287 33.06 -0.70 0.07
C GLY A 287 33.66 0.66 -0.27
N GLU A 288 34.17 0.80 -1.49
CA GLU A 288 34.77 2.04 -1.98
C GLU A 288 33.71 2.94 -2.60
N ALA A 289 33.82 4.24 -2.31
CA ALA A 289 32.95 5.23 -2.92
C ALA A 289 33.26 5.39 -4.41
N ASP A 290 32.23 5.67 -5.21
CA ASP A 290 32.40 6.00 -6.61
C ASP A 290 32.98 7.41 -6.84
N GLU A 291 33.11 7.83 -8.09
CA GLU A 291 33.65 9.15 -8.46
C GLU A 291 32.84 10.34 -7.92
N HIS A 292 31.61 10.10 -7.46
CA HIS A 292 30.71 11.08 -6.86
C HIS A 292 30.64 10.97 -5.33
N GLY A 293 31.47 10.13 -4.71
CA GLY A 293 31.46 9.92 -3.26
C GLY A 293 30.32 9.02 -2.76
N ARG A 294 29.60 8.34 -3.67
CA ARG A 294 28.48 7.47 -3.31
C ARG A 294 28.98 6.08 -2.97
N LEU A 295 28.44 5.50 -1.89
CA LEU A 295 28.68 4.11 -1.53
C LEU A 295 27.56 3.24 -2.08
N ARG A 296 27.91 2.07 -2.62
CA ARG A 296 26.92 1.06 -2.97
C ARG A 296 26.39 0.42 -1.69
N LEU A 297 25.07 0.24 -1.59
CA LEU A 297 24.45 -0.50 -0.49
C LEU A 297 25.14 -1.85 -0.25
N GLY A 298 25.36 -2.20 1.02
CA GLY A 298 25.79 -3.53 1.42
C GLY A 298 24.77 -4.60 1.02
N ASP A 299 25.16 -5.87 1.04
CA ASP A 299 24.30 -6.96 0.53
C ASP A 299 22.95 -7.03 1.27
N TRP A 300 22.97 -6.88 2.60
CA TRP A 300 21.76 -6.87 3.43
C TRP A 300 20.96 -5.57 3.31
N GLU A 301 21.63 -4.42 3.18
CA GLU A 301 20.97 -3.13 2.97
C GLU A 301 20.23 -3.12 1.63
N LEU A 302 20.88 -3.61 0.57
CA LEU A 302 20.30 -3.72 -0.76
C LEU A 302 19.11 -4.68 -0.79
N ALA A 303 19.23 -5.85 -0.15
CA ALA A 303 18.13 -6.80 -0.05
C ALA A 303 16.92 -6.19 0.69
N GLN A 304 17.15 -5.54 1.84
CA GLN A 304 16.08 -4.89 2.61
C GLN A 304 15.45 -3.71 1.85
N ALA A 305 16.24 -2.90 1.15
CA ALA A 305 15.71 -1.79 0.36
C ALA A 305 14.80 -2.29 -0.78
N ILE A 306 15.22 -3.34 -1.51
CA ILE A 306 14.42 -3.89 -2.61
C ILE A 306 13.15 -4.56 -2.07
N THR A 307 13.26 -5.42 -1.05
CA THR A 307 12.06 -6.08 -0.50
C THR A 307 11.11 -5.08 0.14
N TYR A 308 11.62 -4.03 0.79
CA TYR A 308 10.76 -2.98 1.31
C TYR A 308 9.99 -2.27 0.19
N ALA A 309 10.64 -1.93 -0.93
CA ALA A 309 9.96 -1.34 -2.07
C ALA A 309 8.89 -2.27 -2.66
N LEU A 310 9.14 -3.58 -2.70
CA LEU A 310 8.18 -4.56 -3.22
C LEU A 310 7.02 -4.81 -2.24
N THR A 311 7.31 -5.15 -1.00
CA THR A 311 6.34 -5.74 -0.05
C THR A 311 6.19 -4.97 1.26
N ARG A 312 6.91 -3.86 1.44
CA ARG A 312 7.04 -3.12 2.72
C ARG A 312 7.51 -4.00 3.88
N THR A 313 8.40 -4.95 3.58
CA THR A 313 8.97 -5.87 4.57
C THR A 313 10.43 -6.19 4.21
N PRO A 314 11.27 -6.59 5.18
CA PRO A 314 12.59 -7.12 4.91
C PRO A 314 12.53 -8.56 4.37
N PRO A 315 13.65 -9.10 3.84
CA PRO A 315 13.76 -10.52 3.52
C PRO A 315 13.58 -11.36 4.78
N ALA A 316 13.09 -12.59 4.64
CA ALA A 316 12.85 -13.50 5.77
C ALA A 316 11.79 -12.97 6.76
N VAL A 317 10.90 -12.07 6.32
CA VAL A 317 9.74 -11.64 7.13
C VAL A 317 8.92 -12.88 7.55
N PRO A 318 8.41 -12.97 8.79
CA PRO A 318 7.87 -14.23 9.28
C PRO A 318 6.66 -14.73 8.47
N SER A 319 6.63 -16.04 8.21
CA SER A 319 5.42 -16.70 7.69
C SER A 319 4.40 -16.83 8.83
N VAL A 320 3.26 -16.16 8.67
CA VAL A 320 2.23 -16.02 9.70
C VAL A 320 0.98 -16.81 9.32
N ASN A 321 0.30 -17.39 10.31
CA ASN A 321 -1.00 -18.01 10.12
C ASN A 321 -2.08 -17.18 10.82
N ARG A 322 -3.01 -16.66 10.01
CA ARG A 322 -4.13 -15.81 10.44
C ARG A 322 -5.28 -16.62 11.06
N SER A 323 -5.65 -17.76 10.47
CA SER A 323 -6.73 -18.61 10.95
C SER A 323 -6.51 -20.07 10.53
N PHE A 324 -7.11 -21.01 11.28
CA PHE A 324 -6.97 -22.45 11.01
C PHE A 324 -7.30 -22.84 9.56
N ASN A 325 -8.23 -22.12 8.92
CA ASN A 325 -8.67 -22.41 7.55
C ASN A 325 -7.86 -21.67 6.47
N ALA A 326 -7.20 -20.55 6.80
CA ALA A 326 -6.44 -19.76 5.83
C ALA A 326 -5.02 -20.31 5.58
N GLY A 327 -4.49 -21.09 6.54
CA GLY A 327 -3.12 -21.57 6.49
C GLY A 327 -2.09 -20.47 6.76
N PHE A 328 -0.83 -20.76 6.44
CA PHE A 328 0.27 -19.79 6.54
C PHE A 328 0.30 -18.88 5.31
N SER A 329 0.78 -17.65 5.50
CA SER A 329 1.24 -16.79 4.41
C SER A 329 2.39 -17.45 3.64
N LYS A 330 2.75 -16.89 2.47
CA LYS A 330 3.94 -17.32 1.72
C LYS A 330 5.18 -17.36 2.64
N GLY A 331 6.11 -18.26 2.33
CA GLY A 331 7.32 -18.51 3.11
C GLY A 331 7.34 -19.82 3.88
N ASP A 332 8.51 -20.13 4.42
CA ASP A 332 8.80 -21.35 5.17
C ASP A 332 9.17 -21.04 6.63
N VAL A 333 9.95 -21.93 7.26
CA VAL A 333 10.43 -21.79 8.64
C VAL A 333 11.36 -20.58 8.81
N ASP A 334 12.07 -20.19 7.75
CA ASP A 334 12.94 -19.00 7.70
C ASP A 334 12.19 -17.73 7.32
N GLY A 335 10.98 -17.85 6.75
CA GLY A 335 10.12 -16.72 6.42
C GLY A 335 9.82 -16.61 4.93
N ASP A 336 9.20 -15.51 4.53
CA ASP A 336 8.95 -15.17 3.13
C ASP A 336 10.18 -14.50 2.49
N LEU A 337 10.19 -14.36 1.16
CA LEU A 337 11.28 -13.69 0.42
C LEU A 337 12.64 -14.38 0.59
N GLY A 338 12.65 -15.72 0.70
CA GLY A 338 13.84 -16.53 0.92
C GLY A 338 14.91 -16.38 -0.17
N GLY A 339 14.51 -16.08 -1.41
CA GLY A 339 15.46 -15.79 -2.50
C GLY A 339 16.33 -14.57 -2.24
N PHE A 340 15.74 -13.48 -1.71
CA PHE A 340 16.49 -12.28 -1.32
C PHE A 340 17.41 -12.54 -0.11
N LEU A 341 16.94 -13.35 0.84
CA LEU A 341 17.76 -13.78 1.98
C LEU A 341 19.02 -14.53 1.49
N GLN A 342 18.84 -15.51 0.60
CA GLN A 342 19.93 -16.30 0.04
C GLN A 342 20.92 -15.43 -0.74
N ALA A 343 20.40 -14.56 -1.62
CA ALA A 343 21.23 -13.67 -2.43
C ALA A 343 22.03 -12.66 -1.60
N ALA A 344 21.46 -12.17 -0.49
CA ALA A 344 22.20 -11.34 0.45
C ALA A 344 23.30 -12.13 1.18
N SER A 345 23.04 -13.39 1.51
CA SER A 345 23.98 -14.24 2.24
C SER A 345 25.18 -14.69 1.41
N ASP A 346 25.00 -14.94 0.11
CA ASP A 346 26.08 -15.37 -0.79
C ASP A 346 26.68 -14.22 -1.62
N GLY A 347 26.15 -13.00 -1.47
CA GLY A 347 26.62 -11.79 -2.15
C GLY A 347 26.15 -11.64 -3.59
N SER A 348 25.34 -12.58 -4.10
CA SER A 348 24.79 -12.51 -5.46
C SER A 348 23.72 -11.42 -5.64
N ILE A 349 23.20 -10.83 -4.55
CA ILE A 349 22.25 -9.71 -4.61
C ILE A 349 22.77 -8.46 -5.36
N LYS A 350 24.09 -8.38 -5.58
CA LYS A 350 24.71 -7.32 -6.39
C LYS A 350 24.67 -7.59 -7.90
N ASP A 351 24.29 -8.79 -8.32
CA ASP A 351 24.12 -9.15 -9.72
C ASP A 351 22.76 -8.66 -10.24
N PRO A 352 22.72 -7.78 -11.27
CA PRO A 352 21.47 -7.30 -11.84
C PRO A 352 20.55 -8.41 -12.37
N GLU A 353 21.09 -9.53 -12.86
CA GLU A 353 20.27 -10.63 -13.36
C GLU A 353 19.55 -11.34 -12.20
N VAL A 354 20.26 -11.58 -11.09
CA VAL A 354 19.68 -12.14 -9.86
C VAL A 354 18.60 -11.23 -9.30
N VAL A 355 18.87 -9.91 -9.21
CA VAL A 355 17.88 -8.93 -8.75
C VAL A 355 16.65 -8.94 -9.66
N ALA A 356 16.84 -8.96 -10.97
CA ALA A 356 15.72 -8.95 -11.91
C ALA A 356 14.85 -10.21 -11.78
N ASP A 357 15.46 -11.38 -11.60
CA ASP A 357 14.73 -12.63 -11.40
C ASP A 357 13.95 -12.63 -10.07
N LEU A 358 14.57 -12.18 -8.98
CA LEU A 358 13.91 -12.05 -7.69
C LEU A 358 12.76 -11.03 -7.73
N VAL A 359 12.97 -9.86 -8.34
CA VAL A 359 11.91 -8.86 -8.49
C VAL A 359 10.74 -9.45 -9.27
N ARG A 360 10.97 -10.15 -10.38
CA ARG A 360 9.88 -10.79 -11.15
C ARG A 360 9.10 -11.84 -10.35
N GLU A 361 9.78 -12.60 -9.50
CA GLU A 361 9.14 -13.60 -8.64
C GLU A 361 8.19 -12.95 -7.61
N TYR A 362 8.59 -11.80 -7.05
CA TYR A 362 7.91 -11.20 -5.89
C TYR A 362 7.07 -9.96 -6.19
N ILE A 363 7.18 -9.33 -7.36
CA ILE A 363 6.44 -8.12 -7.72
C ILE A 363 4.94 -8.36 -7.95
N GLY A 364 4.57 -9.54 -8.44
CA GLY A 364 3.19 -9.91 -8.75
C GLY A 364 3.10 -11.08 -9.73
N GLY A 365 1.88 -11.46 -10.09
CA GLY A 365 1.65 -12.55 -11.05
C GLY A 365 0.26 -13.15 -10.93
N LEU A 366 0.13 -14.38 -11.42
CA LEU A 366 -1.08 -15.19 -11.32
C LEU A 366 -0.98 -16.12 -10.10
N ASP A 367 -1.91 -16.01 -9.16
CA ASP A 367 -2.01 -16.91 -8.00
C ASP A 367 -3.50 -17.17 -7.71
N GLU A 368 -3.98 -18.35 -8.12
CA GLU A 368 -5.37 -18.73 -7.88
C GLU A 368 -5.70 -18.85 -6.40
N GLU A 369 -4.73 -19.09 -5.51
CA GLU A 369 -4.94 -19.17 -4.07
C GLU A 369 -4.89 -17.79 -3.38
N ARG A 370 -4.42 -16.75 -4.09
CA ARG A 370 -4.29 -15.36 -3.60
C ARG A 370 -3.73 -15.29 -2.17
N ARG A 371 -2.56 -15.92 -1.96
CA ARG A 371 -1.92 -16.01 -0.64
C ARG A 371 -1.53 -14.64 -0.05
N ASP A 372 -1.45 -13.61 -0.89
CA ASP A 372 -1.26 -12.21 -0.48
C ASP A 372 -2.40 -11.69 0.42
N LEU A 373 -3.63 -12.20 0.24
CA LEU A 373 -4.82 -11.76 0.97
C LEU A 373 -4.92 -12.31 2.40
N VAL A 374 -4.08 -13.28 2.76
CA VAL A 374 -4.03 -13.86 4.11
C VAL A 374 -3.85 -12.76 5.17
N LEU A 375 -3.32 -11.60 4.79
CA LEU A 375 -2.89 -10.52 5.69
C LEU A 375 -3.80 -9.28 5.65
N GLU A 376 -4.81 -9.24 4.79
CA GLU A 376 -5.71 -8.08 4.66
C GLU A 376 -6.88 -8.17 5.67
N PRO A 377 -7.06 -7.21 6.60
CA PRO A 377 -8.16 -7.20 7.57
C PRO A 377 -9.52 -7.01 6.93
N GLY A 378 -10.56 -7.52 7.61
CA GLY A 378 -11.96 -7.34 7.18
C GLY A 378 -12.36 -8.17 5.96
N ASP A 379 -11.42 -8.84 5.30
CA ASP A 379 -11.70 -9.76 4.19
C ASP A 379 -12.01 -11.17 4.72
N GLU A 380 -13.12 -11.30 5.44
CA GLU A 380 -13.87 -12.56 5.46
C GLU A 380 -14.70 -12.75 4.17
N ARG A 381 -14.63 -11.79 3.25
CA ARG A 381 -15.22 -11.90 1.92
C ARG A 381 -14.35 -12.83 1.09
N ASN A 382 -14.99 -13.80 0.46
CA ASN A 382 -14.31 -14.88 -0.24
C ASN A 382 -13.28 -14.32 -1.22
N TRP A 383 -12.04 -14.82 -1.17
CA TRP A 383 -11.02 -14.67 -2.23
C TRP A 383 -11.57 -15.02 -3.63
N GLU A 384 -12.68 -15.76 -3.69
CA GLU A 384 -13.50 -16.00 -4.89
C GLU A 384 -14.01 -14.70 -5.57
N THR A 385 -14.12 -13.59 -4.83
CA THR A 385 -14.57 -12.28 -5.32
C THR A 385 -13.42 -11.38 -5.78
N ARG A 386 -12.17 -11.82 -5.59
CA ARG A 386 -10.96 -11.11 -6.05
C ARG A 386 -10.47 -11.70 -7.36
N GLY A 387 -9.81 -10.90 -8.18
CA GLY A 387 -9.10 -11.39 -9.35
C GLY A 387 -8.04 -12.44 -8.99
N GLU A 388 -7.69 -13.29 -9.94
CA GLU A 388 -6.63 -14.30 -9.81
C GLU A 388 -5.21 -13.70 -9.89
N TYR A 389 -5.09 -12.44 -10.31
CA TYR A 389 -3.82 -11.73 -10.34
C TYR A 389 -3.55 -11.06 -9.00
N TRP A 390 -2.30 -11.07 -8.58
CA TRP A 390 -1.82 -10.42 -7.37
C TRP A 390 -0.63 -9.51 -7.69
N MET A 391 -0.39 -8.55 -6.82
CA MET A 391 0.81 -7.71 -6.84
C MET A 391 1.28 -7.49 -5.41
N ALA A 392 2.56 -7.21 -5.26
CA ALA A 392 3.19 -7.01 -3.97
C ALA A 392 2.61 -5.80 -3.23
N PHE A 393 2.59 -5.86 -1.89
CA PHE A 393 1.92 -4.86 -1.05
C PHE A 393 2.47 -3.44 -1.25
N GLY A 394 3.79 -3.27 -1.31
CA GLY A 394 4.44 -1.98 -1.56
C GLY A 394 4.15 -1.44 -2.96
N VAL A 395 4.10 -2.32 -3.97
CA VAL A 395 3.72 -1.94 -5.34
C VAL A 395 2.27 -1.47 -5.40
N ARG A 396 1.35 -2.17 -4.73
CA ARG A 396 -0.05 -1.76 -4.64
C ARG A 396 -0.18 -0.41 -3.95
N ASP A 397 0.49 -0.22 -2.81
CA ASP A 397 0.44 1.04 -2.06
C ASP A 397 0.98 2.19 -2.90
N PHE A 398 2.07 1.97 -3.64
CA PHE A 398 2.56 2.94 -4.62
C PHE A 398 1.48 3.32 -5.63
N PHE A 399 0.80 2.36 -6.27
CA PHE A 399 -0.26 2.68 -7.24
C PHE A 399 -1.45 3.40 -6.61
N ARG A 400 -1.83 3.02 -5.38
CA ARG A 400 -2.91 3.68 -4.62
C ARG A 400 -2.59 5.14 -4.31
N GLU A 401 -1.35 5.44 -3.95
CA GLU A 401 -0.86 6.80 -3.70
C GLU A 401 -0.66 7.57 -5.02
N TRP A 402 -0.03 6.96 -6.02
CA TRP A 402 0.27 7.59 -7.31
C TRP A 402 -0.99 7.98 -8.09
N LEU A 403 -2.01 7.13 -8.07
CA LEU A 403 -3.31 7.43 -8.68
C LEU A 403 -4.30 8.07 -7.69
N ASP A 404 -3.91 8.20 -6.43
CA ASP A 404 -4.71 8.78 -5.34
C ASP A 404 -6.15 8.22 -5.30
N TYR A 405 -6.27 6.89 -5.19
CA TYR A 405 -7.57 6.21 -5.08
C TYR A 405 -7.75 5.39 -3.81
N GLY A 406 -6.70 5.25 -2.98
CA GLY A 406 -6.71 4.39 -1.80
C GLY A 406 -7.76 4.78 -0.76
N ASP A 407 -8.01 6.08 -0.60
CA ASP A 407 -8.87 6.64 0.45
C ASP A 407 -10.33 6.85 0.05
N LEU A 408 -10.74 6.32 -1.12
CA LEU A 408 -12.10 6.45 -1.64
C LEU A 408 -13.19 6.13 -0.60
N ALA A 409 -13.00 5.09 0.22
CA ALA A 409 -13.98 4.70 1.23
C ALA A 409 -14.02 5.65 2.44
N ALA A 410 -12.91 6.32 2.74
CA ALA A 410 -12.82 7.32 3.80
C ALA A 410 -13.47 8.65 3.37
N GLN A 411 -13.50 8.92 2.07
CA GLN A 411 -14.10 10.12 1.47
C GLN A 411 -15.10 9.72 0.37
N PRO A 412 -16.22 9.05 0.72
CA PRO A 412 -17.15 8.53 -0.27
C PRO A 412 -17.77 9.69 -1.08
N PRO A 413 -17.65 9.69 -2.41
CA PRO A 413 -18.26 10.70 -3.25
C PRO A 413 -19.76 10.44 -3.38
N LYS A 414 -20.52 11.48 -3.74
CA LYS A 414 -21.94 11.45 -4.15
C LYS A 414 -22.92 10.75 -3.19
N VAL A 415 -23.89 11.50 -2.68
CA VAL A 415 -24.96 10.94 -1.84
C VAL A 415 -26.02 10.22 -2.69
N GLU A 416 -26.33 10.70 -3.90
CA GLU A 416 -27.36 10.15 -4.78
C GLU A 416 -26.84 9.89 -6.21
N VAL A 417 -26.17 8.75 -6.42
CA VAL A 417 -25.55 8.44 -7.73
C VAL A 417 -26.58 8.28 -8.85
N SER A 418 -27.76 7.75 -8.54
CA SER A 418 -28.85 7.60 -9.50
C SER A 418 -29.29 8.92 -10.15
N SER A 419 -29.07 10.07 -9.49
CA SER A 419 -29.42 11.41 -10.00
C SER A 419 -28.51 11.88 -11.15
N THR A 420 -27.32 11.29 -11.32
CA THR A 420 -26.35 11.66 -12.36
C THR A 420 -25.91 10.48 -13.24
N SER A 421 -26.62 9.37 -13.14
CA SER A 421 -26.34 8.12 -13.84
C SER A 421 -27.38 7.88 -14.93
N ALA A 422 -27.00 7.09 -15.94
CA ALA A 422 -27.98 6.50 -16.87
C ALA A 422 -28.88 5.46 -16.19
N TRP A 423 -28.48 5.01 -15.00
CA TRP A 423 -29.13 3.98 -14.20
C TRP A 423 -29.81 4.60 -12.99
N THR A 424 -31.13 4.42 -12.87
CA THR A 424 -31.93 5.05 -11.80
C THR A 424 -32.49 4.01 -10.84
N GLY A 425 -32.66 4.40 -9.57
CA GLY A 425 -33.44 3.64 -8.59
C GLY A 425 -32.63 3.16 -7.38
N PHE A 426 -33.35 2.81 -6.32
CA PHE A 426 -32.78 2.48 -5.00
C PHE A 426 -31.74 1.35 -5.02
N ALA A 427 -31.89 0.35 -5.89
CA ALA A 427 -30.92 -0.74 -5.99
C ALA A 427 -29.56 -0.25 -6.53
N VAL A 428 -29.57 0.69 -7.48
CA VAL A 428 -28.34 1.30 -8.04
C VAL A 428 -27.59 2.07 -6.95
N ASP A 429 -28.30 2.90 -6.18
CA ASP A 429 -27.68 3.69 -5.11
C ASP A 429 -27.05 2.81 -4.03
N ASN A 430 -27.77 1.78 -3.56
CA ASN A 430 -27.21 0.84 -2.57
C ASN A 430 -26.02 0.06 -3.14
N SER A 431 -26.14 -0.47 -4.35
CA SER A 431 -25.04 -1.19 -5.00
C SER A 431 -23.80 -0.32 -5.13
N TYR A 432 -23.94 0.94 -5.52
CA TYR A 432 -22.83 1.89 -5.55
C TYR A 432 -22.19 2.05 -4.16
N GLN A 433 -22.98 2.43 -3.15
CA GLN A 433 -22.47 2.67 -1.79
C GLN A 433 -21.81 1.42 -1.19
N ASN A 434 -22.32 0.23 -1.47
CA ASN A 434 -21.72 -1.03 -1.04
C ASN A 434 -20.37 -1.31 -1.73
N THR A 435 -20.22 -0.94 -3.01
CA THR A 435 -18.92 -1.07 -3.70
C THR A 435 -17.91 0.01 -3.29
N ILE A 436 -18.34 1.12 -2.68
CA ILE A 436 -17.43 2.11 -2.08
C ILE A 436 -16.98 1.64 -0.69
N THR A 437 -17.94 1.41 0.20
CA THR A 437 -17.69 1.17 1.63
C THR A 437 -17.40 -0.29 1.97
N GLY A 438 -17.72 -1.22 1.06
CA GLY A 438 -17.73 -2.66 1.35
C GLY A 438 -18.90 -3.11 2.22
N SER A 439 -19.89 -2.25 2.47
CA SER A 439 -21.07 -2.56 3.28
C SER A 439 -21.78 -3.83 2.76
N TYR A 440 -22.24 -4.68 3.69
CA TYR A 440 -22.74 -6.06 3.51
C TYR A 440 -21.74 -7.11 3.00
N GLY A 441 -20.61 -6.72 2.41
CA GLY A 441 -19.48 -7.60 2.12
C GLY A 441 -19.71 -8.72 1.10
N TYR A 442 -20.74 -8.64 0.25
CA TYR A 442 -20.98 -9.67 -0.77
C TYR A 442 -20.02 -9.59 -1.96
N GLU A 443 -19.50 -8.40 -2.24
CA GLU A 443 -18.56 -8.13 -3.31
C GLU A 443 -17.46 -7.18 -2.82
N ASN A 444 -16.38 -7.14 -3.58
CA ASN A 444 -15.23 -6.32 -3.29
C ASN A 444 -15.46 -4.83 -3.58
N THR A 445 -14.64 -3.98 -2.97
CA THR A 445 -14.74 -2.53 -3.18
C THR A 445 -14.15 -2.14 -4.53
N GLN A 446 -14.51 -0.96 -5.03
CA GLN A 446 -13.95 -0.42 -6.26
C GLN A 446 -12.43 -0.27 -6.16
N VAL A 447 -11.89 0.04 -4.97
CA VAL A 447 -10.44 0.10 -4.70
C VAL A 447 -9.79 -1.24 -4.97
N THR A 448 -10.32 -2.34 -4.41
CA THR A 448 -9.72 -3.68 -4.61
C THR A 448 -9.95 -4.22 -6.01
N GLN A 449 -11.04 -3.83 -6.68
CA GLN A 449 -11.26 -4.11 -8.10
C GLN A 449 -10.24 -3.40 -8.99
N LEU A 450 -9.90 -2.13 -8.70
CA LEU A 450 -8.83 -1.42 -9.40
C LEU A 450 -7.46 -2.06 -9.14
N ASP A 451 -7.19 -2.46 -7.90
CA ASP A 451 -5.96 -3.20 -7.60
C ASP A 451 -5.85 -4.45 -8.49
N ASP A 452 -6.92 -5.22 -8.66
CA ASP A 452 -6.89 -6.44 -9.46
C ASP A 452 -6.64 -6.11 -10.96
N VAL A 453 -7.18 -5.00 -11.49
CA VAL A 453 -6.88 -4.52 -12.86
C VAL A 453 -5.40 -4.18 -13.01
N ILE A 454 -4.82 -3.46 -12.05
CA ILE A 454 -3.40 -3.09 -12.05
C ILE A 454 -2.53 -4.35 -11.97
N ALA A 455 -2.85 -5.27 -11.05
CA ALA A 455 -2.15 -6.54 -10.89
C ALA A 455 -2.13 -7.36 -12.18
N ARG A 456 -3.25 -7.40 -12.92
CA ARG A 456 -3.32 -8.07 -14.23
C ARG A 456 -2.41 -7.41 -15.27
N VAL A 457 -2.35 -6.08 -15.32
CA VAL A 457 -1.46 -5.37 -16.25
C VAL A 457 0.01 -5.59 -15.89
N LEU A 458 0.35 -5.53 -14.60
CA LEU A 458 1.70 -5.82 -14.10
C LEU A 458 2.13 -7.25 -14.41
N ALA A 459 1.26 -8.23 -14.21
CA ALA A 459 1.53 -9.63 -14.55
C ALA A 459 1.76 -9.85 -16.06
N GLY A 460 1.23 -8.96 -16.91
CA GLY A 460 1.49 -8.95 -18.34
C GLY A 460 2.86 -8.38 -18.72
N ASP A 461 3.43 -7.51 -17.89
CA ASP A 461 4.74 -6.86 -18.01
C ASP A 461 5.07 -6.34 -19.44
N LYS A 462 4.11 -5.63 -20.06
CA LYS A 462 4.23 -5.11 -21.43
C LYS A 462 3.62 -3.71 -21.52
N ASP A 463 4.49 -2.74 -21.82
CA ASP A 463 4.12 -1.32 -21.94
C ASP A 463 3.18 -0.89 -20.80
N VAL A 464 3.54 -1.22 -19.55
CA VAL A 464 2.64 -1.20 -18.38
C VAL A 464 1.81 0.07 -18.30
N PHE A 465 2.44 1.25 -18.38
CA PHE A 465 1.73 2.53 -18.31
C PHE A 465 0.82 2.78 -19.50
N HIS A 466 1.26 2.48 -20.71
CA HIS A 466 0.41 2.57 -21.90
C HIS A 466 -0.81 1.67 -21.74
N THR A 467 -0.60 0.39 -21.39
CA THR A 467 -1.67 -0.58 -21.16
C THR A 467 -2.63 -0.12 -20.05
N LEU A 468 -2.13 0.39 -18.92
CA LEU A 468 -2.97 0.96 -17.86
C LEU A 468 -3.81 2.13 -18.35
N LEU A 469 -3.24 3.03 -19.14
CA LEU A 469 -3.93 4.23 -19.65
C LEU A 469 -4.85 3.95 -20.84
N THR A 470 -4.80 2.77 -21.46
CA THR A 470 -5.61 2.44 -22.64
C THR A 470 -6.48 1.20 -22.49
N THR A 471 -6.31 0.40 -21.44
CA THR A 471 -7.05 -0.87 -21.26
C THR A 471 -8.55 -0.63 -21.15
N ARG A 472 -9.32 -1.59 -21.66
CA ARG A 472 -10.77 -1.71 -21.49
C ARG A 472 -11.16 -2.97 -20.73
N MET A 473 -10.19 -3.81 -20.37
CA MET A 473 -10.43 -5.04 -19.63
C MET A 473 -10.40 -4.77 -18.14
N PHE A 474 -11.58 -4.80 -17.51
CA PHE A 474 -11.79 -4.44 -16.12
C PHE A 474 -12.33 -5.64 -15.34
N TYR A 475 -11.98 -5.73 -14.06
CA TYR A 475 -12.55 -6.73 -13.16
C TYR A 475 -13.81 -6.17 -12.50
N THR A 476 -14.97 -6.75 -12.80
CA THR A 476 -16.26 -6.22 -12.33
C THR A 476 -16.85 -7.07 -11.19
N PRO A 477 -17.71 -6.49 -10.33
CA PRO A 477 -18.47 -7.24 -9.33
C PRO A 477 -19.44 -8.22 -10.00
N ALA A 478 -19.61 -9.42 -9.42
CA ALA A 478 -20.60 -10.35 -9.94
C ALA A 478 -22.02 -9.84 -9.65
N THR A 479 -22.92 -10.03 -10.61
CA THR A 479 -24.36 -9.77 -10.45
C THR A 479 -25.21 -11.02 -10.71
N ALA A 480 -24.59 -12.09 -11.21
CA ALA A 480 -25.21 -13.40 -11.34
C ALA A 480 -25.50 -14.03 -9.97
N GLY A 481 -26.59 -14.79 -9.88
CA GLY A 481 -26.93 -15.59 -8.71
C GLY A 481 -27.38 -14.80 -7.48
N TYR A 482 -27.83 -13.56 -7.68
CA TYR A 482 -28.65 -12.81 -6.74
C TYR A 482 -30.06 -12.69 -7.35
N GLN A 483 -31.08 -13.30 -6.74
CA GLN A 483 -32.41 -13.42 -7.37
C GLN A 483 -33.33 -12.24 -7.04
N GLU A 484 -34.05 -11.76 -8.05
CA GLU A 484 -35.02 -10.66 -7.92
C GLU A 484 -36.14 -11.00 -6.93
N GLY A 485 -36.39 -10.10 -5.96
CA GLY A 485 -37.39 -10.30 -4.91
C GLY A 485 -36.91 -11.10 -3.70
N GLU A 486 -35.71 -11.69 -3.74
CA GLU A 486 -35.13 -12.42 -2.62
C GLU A 486 -34.25 -11.48 -1.75
N SER A 487 -34.84 -10.96 -0.68
CA SER A 487 -34.15 -10.29 0.45
C SER A 487 -33.55 -8.89 0.21
N SER A 488 -32.99 -8.31 1.27
CA SER A 488 -32.15 -7.10 1.22
C SER A 488 -30.84 -7.30 0.45
N ILE A 489 -30.40 -8.55 0.26
CA ILE A 489 -29.14 -8.88 -0.42
C ILE A 489 -29.23 -8.53 -1.90
N TRP A 490 -30.29 -8.97 -2.59
CA TRP A 490 -30.47 -8.69 -4.02
C TRP A 490 -30.46 -7.19 -4.30
N LYS A 491 -31.22 -6.40 -3.52
CA LYS A 491 -31.27 -4.92 -3.66
C LYS A 491 -29.89 -4.26 -3.52
N SER A 492 -28.99 -4.91 -2.79
CA SER A 492 -27.66 -4.41 -2.50
C SER A 492 -26.62 -4.85 -3.54
N THR A 493 -26.82 -5.95 -4.26
CA THR A 493 -25.79 -6.56 -5.12
C THR A 493 -26.14 -6.67 -6.61
N SER A 494 -27.41 -6.69 -6.99
CA SER A 494 -27.81 -7.00 -8.37
C SER A 494 -27.38 -5.97 -9.40
N GLU A 495 -27.06 -4.75 -8.98
CA GLU A 495 -26.76 -3.62 -9.85
C GLU A 495 -25.31 -3.12 -9.72
N MET A 496 -24.45 -3.86 -9.00
CA MET A 496 -23.09 -3.41 -8.70
C MET A 496 -22.20 -3.23 -9.93
N ASN A 497 -22.42 -3.96 -11.01
CA ASN A 497 -21.62 -3.82 -12.23
C ASN A 497 -22.03 -2.61 -13.10
N LYS A 498 -23.19 -1.99 -12.83
CA LYS A 498 -23.63 -0.78 -13.54
C LYS A 498 -22.73 0.42 -13.28
N VAL A 499 -21.94 0.41 -12.21
CA VAL A 499 -20.91 1.44 -11.97
C VAL A 499 -19.82 1.43 -13.06
N TYR A 500 -19.63 0.30 -13.74
CA TYR A 500 -18.76 0.16 -14.91
C TYR A 500 -19.50 0.36 -16.25
N ASN A 501 -20.75 0.81 -16.19
CA ASN A 501 -21.66 0.89 -17.33
C ASN A 501 -21.92 -0.46 -18.04
N VAL A 502 -21.86 -1.55 -17.29
CA VAL A 502 -22.15 -2.91 -17.79
C VAL A 502 -23.64 -3.21 -17.58
N ASP A 503 -24.39 -3.34 -18.68
CA ASP A 503 -25.83 -3.67 -18.67
C ASP A 503 -26.11 -5.18 -18.52
N GLN A 504 -25.13 -6.01 -18.90
CA GLN A 504 -25.29 -7.48 -18.85
C GLN A 504 -25.03 -8.03 -17.45
N VAL A 505 -25.51 -9.23 -17.18
CA VAL A 505 -25.20 -9.94 -15.94
C VAL A 505 -23.72 -10.34 -15.90
N THR A 506 -23.02 -9.99 -14.83
CA THR A 506 -21.63 -10.43 -14.60
C THR A 506 -21.64 -11.78 -13.87
N PRO A 507 -21.01 -12.85 -14.39
CA PRO A 507 -20.92 -14.15 -13.73
C PRO A 507 -20.17 -14.12 -12.40
N LYS A 508 -20.30 -15.18 -11.58
CA LYS A 508 -19.59 -15.30 -10.29
C LYS A 508 -18.15 -15.79 -10.41
N THR A 509 -17.82 -16.49 -11.48
CA THR A 509 -16.50 -17.08 -11.73
C THR A 509 -15.46 -15.98 -11.97
N ARG A 510 -14.30 -16.06 -11.30
CA ARG A 510 -13.23 -15.05 -11.42
C ARG A 510 -12.84 -14.75 -12.87
N ALA A 511 -12.65 -15.79 -13.68
CA ALA A 511 -12.25 -15.66 -15.08
C ALA A 511 -13.29 -14.88 -15.92
N ASP A 512 -14.59 -15.07 -15.65
CA ASP A 512 -15.66 -14.47 -16.44
C ASP A 512 -16.05 -13.06 -15.95
N ARG A 513 -15.43 -12.59 -14.85
CA ARG A 513 -15.59 -11.23 -14.32
C ARG A 513 -14.64 -10.23 -14.97
N TRP A 514 -13.74 -10.70 -15.85
CA TRP A 514 -12.94 -9.86 -16.72
C TRP A 514 -13.78 -9.41 -17.92
N ILE A 515 -14.31 -8.19 -17.85
CA ILE A 515 -15.21 -7.63 -18.86
C ILE A 515 -14.46 -6.60 -19.71
N GLU A 516 -14.57 -6.74 -21.03
CA GLU A 516 -14.17 -5.70 -21.99
C GLU A 516 -15.27 -4.62 -22.01
N LEU A 517 -14.94 -3.41 -21.56
CA LEU A 517 -15.87 -2.28 -21.51
C LEU A 517 -16.20 -1.74 -22.91
N PRO A 518 -17.36 -1.07 -23.11
CA PRO A 518 -17.86 -0.65 -24.41
C PRO A 518 -16.84 0.18 -25.23
N MET A 519 -16.62 -0.22 -26.49
CA MET A 519 -15.61 0.41 -27.38
C MET A 519 -15.88 1.89 -27.72
N ASN A 520 -17.12 2.34 -27.61
CA ASN A 520 -17.54 3.71 -27.88
C ASN A 520 -17.39 4.65 -26.67
N GLU A 521 -16.87 4.16 -25.55
CA GLU A 521 -16.65 4.94 -24.32
C GLU A 521 -15.15 5.20 -24.08
N ARG A 522 -14.83 6.08 -23.13
CA ARG A 522 -13.43 6.30 -22.73
C ARG A 522 -12.85 5.03 -22.08
N ALA A 523 -11.53 4.90 -22.08
CA ALA A 523 -10.82 3.73 -21.57
C ALA A 523 -9.65 4.15 -20.68
N GLY A 524 -9.04 3.17 -20.02
CA GLY A 524 -7.87 3.33 -19.16
C GLY A 524 -8.22 3.55 -17.69
N VAL A 525 -7.20 3.47 -16.85
CA VAL A 525 -7.34 3.56 -15.39
C VAL A 525 -8.00 4.85 -14.90
N LEU A 526 -7.83 5.97 -15.62
CA LEU A 526 -8.47 7.25 -15.31
C LEU A 526 -9.97 7.29 -15.64
N THR A 527 -10.55 6.19 -16.12
CA THR A 527 -12.00 5.99 -16.26
C THR A 527 -12.53 4.95 -15.27
N HIS A 528 -11.67 4.40 -14.40
CA HIS A 528 -12.08 3.44 -13.40
C HIS A 528 -12.95 4.10 -12.32
N PRO A 529 -14.08 3.48 -11.91
CA PRO A 529 -14.96 4.02 -10.87
C PRO A 529 -14.24 4.45 -9.60
N ALA A 530 -13.24 3.68 -9.16
CA ALA A 530 -12.41 4.04 -8.01
C ALA A 530 -11.68 5.38 -8.16
N TRP A 531 -10.99 5.59 -9.29
CA TRP A 531 -10.29 6.84 -9.57
C TRP A 531 -11.29 7.99 -9.78
N LEU A 532 -12.35 7.75 -10.56
CA LEU A 532 -13.39 8.75 -10.78
C LEU A 532 -14.02 9.17 -9.45
N GLY A 533 -14.26 8.23 -8.54
CA GLY A 533 -14.83 8.47 -7.23
C GLY A 533 -13.89 9.25 -6.30
N ALA A 534 -12.61 8.88 -6.25
CA ALA A 534 -11.63 9.54 -5.38
C ALA A 534 -11.38 10.98 -5.82
N HIS A 535 -11.46 11.23 -7.12
CA HIS A 535 -11.37 12.55 -7.72
C HIS A 535 -12.76 13.16 -7.98
N SER A 536 -13.68 13.02 -7.01
CA SER A 536 -15.01 13.65 -7.01
C SER A 536 -15.35 14.27 -5.66
N LEU A 537 -16.16 15.33 -5.71
CA LEU A 537 -16.81 15.93 -4.57
C LEU A 537 -18.21 15.32 -4.34
N SER A 538 -18.84 15.73 -3.25
CA SER A 538 -20.04 15.09 -2.71
C SER A 538 -21.33 15.42 -3.47
N PHE A 539 -21.40 16.52 -4.22
CA PHE A 539 -22.64 16.95 -4.88
C PHE A 539 -22.62 16.68 -6.40
N GLU A 540 -23.83 16.46 -6.93
CA GLU A 540 -24.08 16.11 -8.32
C GLU A 540 -23.65 17.22 -9.30
N ASN A 541 -23.75 18.48 -8.86
CA ASN A 541 -23.43 19.68 -9.63
C ASN A 541 -22.01 20.22 -9.37
N ASP A 542 -21.20 19.52 -8.57
CA ASP A 542 -19.82 19.94 -8.31
C ASP A 542 -18.98 19.87 -9.60
N PRO A 543 -17.95 20.75 -9.74
CA PRO A 543 -17.11 20.83 -10.93
C PRO A 543 -16.09 19.67 -11.01
N ASN A 544 -16.54 18.43 -10.80
CA ASN A 544 -15.75 17.20 -10.77
C ASN A 544 -14.86 17.01 -12.00
N LEU A 545 -15.34 17.42 -13.18
CA LEU A 545 -14.55 17.38 -14.42
C LEU A 545 -13.33 18.31 -14.38
N VAL A 546 -13.45 19.47 -13.72
CA VAL A 546 -12.36 20.45 -13.59
C VAL A 546 -11.32 19.94 -12.60
N HIS A 547 -11.74 19.40 -11.44
CA HIS A 547 -10.83 18.83 -10.45
C HIS A 547 -9.98 17.69 -11.01
N ARG A 548 -10.61 16.76 -11.74
CA ARG A 548 -9.90 15.67 -12.43
C ARG A 548 -8.92 16.17 -13.48
N GLY A 549 -9.32 17.18 -14.26
CA GLY A 549 -8.45 17.80 -15.26
C GLY A 549 -7.23 18.49 -14.64
N LYS A 550 -7.43 19.18 -13.51
CA LYS A 550 -6.37 19.81 -12.72
C LYS A 550 -5.39 18.75 -12.20
N TRP A 551 -5.90 17.69 -11.55
CA TRP A 551 -5.07 16.58 -11.06
C TRP A 551 -4.23 15.95 -12.16
N ILE A 552 -4.80 15.70 -13.35
CA ILE A 552 -4.04 15.13 -14.48
C ILE A 552 -2.88 16.05 -14.88
N ARG A 553 -3.10 17.36 -14.92
CA ARG A 553 -2.05 18.32 -15.27
C ARG A 553 -0.95 18.34 -14.22
N GLU A 554 -1.31 18.52 -12.95
CA GLU A 554 -0.36 18.71 -11.86
C GLU A 554 0.36 17.42 -11.46
N GLU A 555 -0.37 16.30 -11.33
CA GLU A 555 0.13 15.07 -10.75
C GLU A 555 0.66 14.06 -11.77
N LEU A 556 0.02 13.96 -12.95
CA LEU A 556 0.42 12.99 -13.98
C LEU A 556 1.34 13.60 -15.04
N LEU A 557 1.12 14.87 -15.41
CA LEU A 557 1.88 15.56 -16.46
C LEU A 557 2.91 16.56 -15.93
N CYS A 558 2.93 16.84 -14.62
CA CYS A 558 3.80 17.80 -13.97
C CYS A 558 3.74 19.22 -14.60
N GLN A 559 2.52 19.70 -14.88
CA GLN A 559 2.22 20.97 -15.57
C GLN A 559 1.63 22.05 -14.68
#